data_AF-A0A8C6TIE1-F1
#
_entry.id   AF-A0A8C6TIE1-F1
#
_cell.length_a   1.000
_cell.length_b   1.000
_cell.length_c   1.000
_cell.angle_alpha   90.00
_cell.angle_beta   90.00
_cell.angle_gamma   90.00
#
_symmetry.space_group_name_H-M   'P 1'
#
loop_
_entity.id
_entity.type
_entity.pdbx_description
1 polymer ?
#
loop_
_entity_poly.entity_id
_entity_poly.type
_entity_poly.pdbx_seq_one_letter_code
_entity_poly.pdbx_strand_id
1 'polypeptide(L)'
;KRQKHLPSNNGGIRMLAPPAPNDDRRVEFVALTAVHTERSEPSTPERGHPSHRTGLLGTPLPGPPGPRASTSASSKRYRKLQNCLYNVLERPRGWAFIYHAFIFLLVFSCLVLSVFSTIPDHQEMANQVLFILEFVMIVVFGLEYFIRIWAAGCCCRYRGWQGRLKFARKPFCVIDCIVFVASLAVIAAGTQGNIFATSALRSMRFLQILRMVRMDRRGGTWKLLGSVVYAHSKELITAWYIGFLVLIFASFLVYLAEKDNNSDFNTYADSLWWGTITLTTIGYGDKTPRTWQGRLLAAGFALLGVSFFALPAGILGSGFALKVQEQHRQKHFEKRRMPAANLIQAAWRLYSTDAKHSYLTATWYFYDSMLPSFR
;
A
#
# COMPACT_ATOMS: atom_id res chain seq x y z
N LYS A 1 -2.53 -51.74 -46.11
CA LYS A 1 -3.13 -50.56 -46.79
C LYS A 1 -3.31 -49.45 -45.76
N ARG A 2 -2.90 -48.22 -46.13
CA ARG A 2 -3.06 -46.90 -45.46
C ARG A 2 -1.93 -46.42 -44.53
N GLN A 3 -0.90 -45.87 -45.17
CA GLN A 3 -0.11 -44.73 -44.70
C GLN A 3 -1.01 -43.56 -44.26
N LYS A 4 -0.66 -42.90 -43.14
CA LYS A 4 -1.22 -41.61 -42.74
C LYS A 4 -0.30 -40.49 -43.24
N HIS A 5 -0.81 -39.62 -44.11
CA HIS A 5 -0.19 -38.36 -44.50
C HIS A 5 -0.33 -37.31 -43.39
N LEU A 6 0.78 -36.67 -42.99
CA LEU A 6 0.78 -35.39 -42.28
C LEU A 6 0.62 -34.23 -43.29
N PRO A 7 -0.15 -33.17 -42.99
CA PRO A 7 -0.02 -31.92 -43.72
C PRO A 7 1.07 -31.03 -43.10
N SER A 8 1.91 -30.48 -43.98
CA SER A 8 2.91 -29.45 -43.73
C SER A 8 2.24 -28.13 -43.34
N ASN A 9 2.62 -27.54 -42.20
CA ASN A 9 2.11 -26.25 -41.75
C ASN A 9 3.13 -25.15 -42.11
N ASN A 10 2.92 -24.51 -43.25
CA ASN A 10 3.67 -23.33 -43.68
C ASN A 10 3.23 -22.11 -42.88
N GLY A 11 4.19 -21.37 -42.32
CA GLY A 11 3.96 -20.13 -41.59
C GLY A 11 3.36 -19.05 -42.49
N GLY A 12 2.10 -18.70 -42.22
CA GLY A 12 1.43 -17.53 -42.79
C GLY A 12 1.03 -16.56 -41.67
N ILE A 13 1.58 -15.36 -41.71
CA ILE A 13 1.23 -14.24 -40.82
C ILE A 13 -0.24 -13.86 -41.07
N ARG A 14 -1.11 -14.12 -40.11
CA ARG A 14 -2.52 -13.69 -40.14
C ARG A 14 -2.59 -12.24 -39.65
N MET A 15 -2.80 -11.28 -40.56
CA MET A 15 -3.09 -9.89 -40.19
C MET A 15 -4.36 -9.84 -39.33
N LEU A 16 -4.26 -9.25 -38.14
CA LEU A 16 -5.40 -8.93 -37.29
C LEU A 16 -6.13 -7.72 -37.88
N ALA A 17 -7.40 -7.90 -38.25
CA ALA A 17 -8.29 -6.84 -38.69
C ALA A 17 -8.56 -5.83 -37.56
N PRO A 18 -8.77 -4.53 -37.87
CA PRO A 18 -9.09 -3.52 -36.87
C PRO A 18 -10.49 -3.74 -36.25
N PRO A 19 -10.70 -3.41 -34.98
CA PRO A 19 -11.98 -3.63 -34.31
C PRO A 19 -13.06 -2.63 -34.78
N ALA A 20 -14.31 -3.10 -34.78
CA ALA A 20 -15.52 -2.39 -35.19
C ALA A 20 -15.90 -1.25 -34.22
N PRO A 21 -16.74 -0.27 -34.63
CA PRO A 21 -16.82 1.06 -34.00
C PRO A 21 -17.54 1.15 -32.64
N ASN A 22 -17.90 0.03 -32.00
CA ASN A 22 -18.71 -0.01 -30.77
C ASN A 22 -18.09 -0.78 -29.60
N ASP A 23 -16.75 -0.82 -29.49
CA ASP A 23 -16.05 -1.45 -28.36
C ASP A 23 -15.71 -0.43 -27.25
N ASP A 24 -16.09 -0.75 -26.00
CA ASP A 24 -16.02 0.09 -24.79
C ASP A 24 -14.59 0.43 -24.31
N ARG A 25 -13.57 0.12 -25.12
CA ARG A 25 -12.14 0.40 -24.82
C ARG A 25 -11.71 1.83 -25.12
N ARG A 26 -12.60 2.70 -25.61
CA ARG A 26 -12.29 4.11 -25.93
C ARG A 26 -12.09 5.01 -24.70
N VAL A 27 -12.55 4.58 -23.51
CA VAL A 27 -12.58 5.45 -22.32
C VAL A 27 -11.17 5.71 -21.75
N GLU A 28 -10.18 4.84 -22.01
CA GLU A 28 -8.79 5.09 -21.60
C GLU A 28 -8.00 5.98 -22.56
N PHE A 29 -8.42 6.12 -23.82
CA PHE A 29 -7.67 6.88 -24.83
C PHE A 29 -8.04 8.38 -24.89
N VAL A 30 -9.25 8.74 -24.42
CA VAL A 30 -9.73 10.14 -24.40
C VAL A 30 -9.05 11.00 -23.32
N ALA A 31 -8.49 10.38 -22.28
CA ALA A 31 -7.80 11.11 -21.21
C ALA A 31 -6.44 11.73 -21.63
N LEU A 32 -5.89 11.33 -22.79
CA LEU A 32 -4.62 11.85 -23.32
C LEU A 32 -4.78 12.93 -24.38
N THR A 33 -5.99 13.15 -24.91
CA THR A 33 -6.25 14.09 -26.00
C THR A 33 -6.82 15.45 -25.55
N ALA A 34 -7.24 15.60 -24.28
CA ALA A 34 -7.91 16.80 -23.79
C ALA A 34 -6.98 17.97 -23.35
N VAL A 35 -5.71 18.03 -23.81
CA VAL A 35 -4.77 19.12 -23.41
C VAL A 35 -4.39 20.05 -24.58
N HIS A 36 -4.99 19.92 -25.76
CA HIS A 36 -4.72 20.85 -26.86
C HIS A 36 -5.99 21.37 -27.54
N THR A 37 -6.54 22.40 -26.93
CA THR A 37 -7.35 23.42 -27.60
C THR A 37 -6.98 24.77 -27.02
N GLU A 38 -6.20 25.56 -27.76
CA GLU A 38 -6.59 26.90 -28.19
C GLU A 38 -5.53 27.47 -29.15
N ARG A 39 -5.97 27.60 -30.40
CA ARG A 39 -5.67 28.64 -31.41
C ARG A 39 -4.27 28.72 -32.06
N SER A 40 -4.23 28.15 -33.26
CA SER A 40 -3.51 28.63 -34.45
C SER A 40 -4.43 29.50 -35.32
N GLU A 41 -3.86 30.42 -36.13
CA GLU A 41 -4.23 30.83 -37.52
C GLU A 41 -3.56 32.21 -37.90
N PRO A 42 -3.30 32.58 -39.19
CA PRO A 42 -1.96 32.48 -39.80
C PRO A 42 -1.48 33.68 -40.69
N SER A 43 -0.29 33.49 -41.32
CA SER A 43 0.31 34.12 -42.55
C SER A 43 0.81 35.59 -42.48
N THR A 44 1.98 36.02 -42.99
CA THR A 44 2.65 35.86 -44.31
C THR A 44 4.18 36.23 -44.23
N PRO A 45 5.00 36.01 -45.30
CA PRO A 45 6.46 35.99 -45.23
C PRO A 45 7.17 37.27 -45.73
N GLU A 46 8.35 37.60 -45.19
CA GLU A 46 9.60 37.93 -45.92
C GLU A 46 10.63 38.66 -45.03
N ARG A 47 11.91 38.29 -45.27
CA ARG A 47 13.18 39.02 -45.06
C ARG A 47 13.73 39.23 -43.65
N GLY A 48 14.96 38.71 -43.51
CA GLY A 48 15.97 39.21 -42.58
C GLY A 48 16.78 38.10 -41.93
N HIS A 49 17.84 37.64 -42.60
CA HIS A 49 18.88 36.84 -41.97
C HIS A 49 19.54 37.65 -40.85
N PRO A 50 19.79 37.04 -39.68
CA PRO A 50 21.10 37.19 -39.07
C PRO A 50 21.75 35.82 -38.87
N SER A 51 23.02 35.75 -39.25
CA SER A 51 23.91 34.61 -39.16
C SER A 51 24.06 34.13 -37.71
N HIS A 52 23.41 33.01 -37.38
CA HIS A 52 23.72 32.27 -36.16
C HIS A 52 25.10 31.61 -36.30
N ARG A 53 26.09 32.11 -35.57
CA ARG A 53 27.38 31.41 -35.38
C ARG A 53 27.11 30.12 -34.59
N THR A 54 27.15 29.00 -35.28
CA THR A 54 27.16 27.64 -34.73
C THR A 54 28.55 27.30 -34.22
N GLY A 55 28.65 26.82 -32.97
CA GLY A 55 29.87 26.18 -32.47
C GLY A 55 30.03 24.77 -33.07
N LEU A 56 31.26 24.27 -33.09
CA LEU A 56 31.69 22.99 -33.69
C LEU A 56 30.98 21.71 -33.20
N LEU A 57 30.06 21.82 -32.22
CA LEU A 57 29.27 20.70 -31.69
C LEU A 57 27.74 20.92 -31.76
N GLY A 58 27.26 21.90 -32.53
CA GLY A 58 25.83 22.07 -32.81
C GLY A 58 24.93 22.41 -31.61
N THR A 59 25.49 22.82 -30.47
CA THR A 59 24.70 23.30 -29.33
C THR A 59 24.52 24.83 -29.43
N PRO A 60 23.29 25.36 -29.26
CA PRO A 60 23.07 26.79 -29.24
C PRO A 60 23.72 27.39 -27.97
N LEU A 61 24.51 28.46 -28.14
CA LEU A 61 25.07 29.24 -27.03
C LEU A 61 23.93 29.79 -26.14
N PRO A 62 24.07 29.78 -24.80
CA PRO A 62 23.08 30.38 -23.93
C PRO A 62 23.01 31.89 -24.17
N GLY A 63 21.89 32.37 -24.70
CA GLY A 63 21.58 33.80 -24.77
C GLY A 63 21.43 34.41 -23.38
N PRO A 64 21.59 35.74 -23.23
CA PRO A 64 21.53 36.43 -21.95
C PRO A 64 20.18 36.19 -21.25
N PRO A 65 20.16 36.04 -19.92
CA PRO A 65 18.95 35.67 -19.18
C PRO A 65 17.93 36.81 -19.22
N GLY A 66 16.88 36.64 -20.01
CA GLY A 66 15.69 37.50 -19.96
C GLY A 66 14.92 37.35 -18.63
N PRO A 67 14.05 38.31 -18.28
CA PRO A 67 13.34 38.38 -16.98
C PRO A 67 12.44 37.16 -16.64
N ARG A 68 12.22 36.23 -17.58
CA ARG A 68 11.52 34.94 -17.37
C ARG A 68 12.41 33.83 -16.77
N ALA A 69 13.74 34.02 -16.71
CA ALA A 69 14.66 33.02 -16.18
C ALA A 69 14.57 32.86 -14.64
N SER A 70 14.26 33.94 -13.92
CA SER A 70 14.19 33.96 -12.45
C SER A 70 12.96 33.19 -11.91
N THR A 71 11.80 33.32 -12.56
CA THR A 71 10.58 32.56 -12.23
C THR A 71 10.74 31.06 -12.53
N SER A 72 11.43 30.72 -13.62
CA SER A 72 11.75 29.33 -13.97
C SER A 72 12.68 28.66 -12.94
N ALA A 73 13.72 29.36 -12.47
CA ALA A 73 14.64 28.84 -11.45
C ALA A 73 13.97 28.65 -10.07
N SER A 74 13.07 29.57 -9.68
CA SER A 74 12.26 29.43 -8.46
C SER A 74 11.32 28.23 -8.55
N SER A 75 10.66 28.03 -9.71
CA SER A 75 9.77 26.88 -9.94
C SER A 75 10.50 25.52 -9.90
N LYS A 76 11.77 25.48 -10.33
CA LYS A 76 12.62 24.27 -10.26
C LYS A 76 13.02 23.95 -8.81
N ARG A 77 13.42 24.96 -8.03
CA ARG A 77 13.74 24.80 -6.59
C ARG A 77 12.51 24.34 -5.81
N TYR A 78 11.35 24.94 -6.06
CA TYR A 78 10.07 24.53 -5.49
C TYR A 78 9.78 23.04 -5.75
N ARG A 79 9.86 22.60 -7.02
CA ARG A 79 9.61 21.18 -7.37
C ARG A 79 10.63 20.23 -6.77
N LYS A 80 11.90 20.65 -6.67
CA LYS A 80 12.96 19.85 -6.04
C LYS A 80 12.69 19.66 -4.56
N LEU A 81 12.30 20.72 -3.84
CA LEU A 81 11.91 20.66 -2.44
C LEU A 81 10.67 19.78 -2.24
N GLN A 82 9.64 19.96 -3.07
CA GLN A 82 8.40 19.19 -3.01
C GLN A 82 8.67 17.69 -3.21
N ASN A 83 9.51 17.32 -4.18
CA ASN A 83 9.91 15.93 -4.42
C ASN A 83 10.81 15.40 -3.29
N CYS A 84 11.71 16.22 -2.74
CA CYS A 84 12.54 15.84 -1.60
C CYS A 84 11.68 15.50 -0.37
N LEU A 85 10.78 16.40 0.02
CA LEU A 85 9.86 16.19 1.14
C LEU A 85 8.92 15.01 0.90
N TYR A 86 8.40 14.85 -0.33
CA TYR A 86 7.60 13.68 -0.67
C TYR A 86 8.40 12.37 -0.53
N ASN A 87 9.67 12.34 -0.92
CA ASN A 87 10.51 11.17 -0.76
C ASN A 87 10.86 10.90 0.71
N VAL A 88 11.20 11.92 1.51
CA VAL A 88 11.49 11.76 2.94
C VAL A 88 10.27 11.22 3.69
N LEU A 89 9.10 11.80 3.42
CA LEU A 89 7.86 11.37 4.04
C LEU A 89 7.46 9.99 3.50
N GLU A 90 7.16 9.86 2.20
CA GLU A 90 6.52 8.66 1.66
C GLU A 90 7.48 7.49 1.47
N ARG A 91 8.74 7.78 1.19
CA ARG A 91 9.77 6.80 0.85
C ARG A 91 11.05 6.93 1.67
N PRO A 92 10.99 6.64 2.99
CA PRO A 92 12.17 6.77 3.82
C PRO A 92 13.31 5.90 3.29
N ARG A 93 14.44 6.54 3.02
CA ARG A 93 15.73 5.94 2.70
C ARG A 93 16.80 6.71 3.46
N GLY A 94 17.81 6.00 3.96
CA GLY A 94 18.89 6.59 4.75
C GLY A 94 18.36 7.37 5.97
N TRP A 95 18.81 8.61 6.12
CA TRP A 95 18.53 9.50 7.26
C TRP A 95 17.05 9.81 7.52
N ALA A 96 16.17 9.65 6.52
CA ALA A 96 14.73 9.80 6.72
C ALA A 96 14.17 8.85 7.79
N PHE A 97 14.83 7.71 8.03
CA PHE A 97 14.44 6.76 9.07
C PHE A 97 14.40 7.39 10.47
N ILE A 98 15.30 8.34 10.77
CA ILE A 98 15.35 9.01 12.08
C ILE A 98 14.06 9.78 12.35
N TYR A 99 13.51 10.47 11.36
CA TYR A 99 12.23 11.17 11.48
C TYR A 99 11.09 10.19 11.80
N HIS A 100 10.99 9.09 11.06
CA HIS A 100 9.93 8.09 11.29
C HIS A 100 10.09 7.38 12.65
N ALA A 101 11.33 7.11 13.07
CA ALA A 101 11.63 6.56 14.39
C ALA A 101 11.26 7.54 15.51
N PHE A 102 11.55 8.84 15.34
CA PHE A 102 11.13 9.88 16.28
C PHE A 102 9.60 9.94 16.40
N ILE A 103 8.88 9.97 15.27
CA ILE A 103 7.41 9.95 15.28
C ILE A 103 6.87 8.67 15.92
N PHE A 104 7.50 7.52 15.68
CA PHE A 104 7.14 6.25 16.32
C PHE A 104 7.31 6.32 17.84
N LEU A 105 8.48 6.76 18.32
CA LEU A 105 8.76 6.91 19.76
C LEU A 105 7.79 7.90 20.41
N LEU A 106 7.47 8.99 19.73
CA LEU A 106 6.52 9.98 20.21
C LEU A 106 5.11 9.38 20.38
N VAL A 107 4.59 8.64 19.39
CA VAL A 107 3.29 7.93 19.51
C VAL A 107 3.35 6.83 20.57
N PHE A 108 4.44 6.06 20.62
CA PHE A 108 4.63 4.99 21.58
C PHE A 108 4.67 5.50 23.02
N SER A 109 5.36 6.62 23.28
CA SER A 109 5.40 7.26 24.60
C SER A 109 4.01 7.71 25.06
N CYS A 110 3.18 8.23 24.15
CA CYS A 110 1.79 8.60 24.42
C CYS A 110 0.95 7.37 24.80
N LEU A 111 1.12 6.24 24.09
CA LEU A 111 0.44 4.98 24.41
C LEU A 111 0.84 4.47 25.80
N VAL A 112 2.13 4.49 26.12
CA VAL A 112 2.65 4.07 27.44
C VAL A 112 2.08 4.94 28.55
N LEU A 113 2.10 6.27 28.39
CA LEU A 113 1.51 7.20 29.36
C LEU A 113 -0.01 7.03 29.51
N SER A 114 -0.70 6.65 28.44
CA SER A 114 -2.11 6.29 28.51
C SER A 114 -2.35 5.05 29.37
N VAL A 115 -1.47 4.05 29.33
CA VAL A 115 -1.52 2.90 30.26
C VAL A 115 -1.27 3.38 31.70
N PHE A 116 -0.26 4.22 31.93
CA PHE A 116 -0.01 4.79 33.27
C PHE A 116 -1.20 5.59 33.81
N SER A 117 -1.95 6.28 32.95
CA SER A 117 -3.17 7.00 33.34
C SER A 117 -4.33 6.11 33.78
N THR A 118 -4.23 4.78 33.62
CA THR A 118 -5.22 3.82 34.17
C THR A 118 -4.91 3.41 35.61
N ILE A 119 -3.68 3.67 36.08
CA ILE A 119 -3.25 3.29 37.42
C ILE A 119 -3.61 4.45 38.36
N PRO A 120 -4.41 4.23 39.43
CA PRO A 120 -4.92 5.29 40.28
C PRO A 120 -3.80 6.13 40.91
N ASP A 121 -2.70 5.49 41.33
CA ASP A 121 -1.56 6.14 42.00
C ASP A 121 -0.80 7.15 41.12
N HIS A 122 -0.89 7.02 39.79
CA HIS A 122 -0.17 7.87 38.84
C HIS A 122 -1.11 8.65 37.91
N GLN A 123 -2.42 8.58 38.15
CA GLN A 123 -3.44 9.07 37.23
C GLN A 123 -3.34 10.57 36.97
N GLU A 124 -3.19 11.39 38.02
CA GLU A 124 -3.20 12.86 37.88
C GLU A 124 -1.99 13.36 37.10
N MET A 125 -0.78 12.91 37.47
CA MET A 125 0.47 13.25 36.78
C MET A 125 0.46 12.77 35.33
N ALA A 126 0.01 11.53 35.10
CA ALA A 126 -0.07 10.96 33.75
C ALA A 126 -1.06 11.74 32.88
N ASN A 127 -2.22 12.13 33.41
CA ASN A 127 -3.22 12.90 32.65
C ASN A 127 -2.72 14.29 32.25
N GLN A 128 -1.99 14.98 33.12
CA GLN A 128 -1.39 16.29 32.79
C GLN A 128 -0.37 16.17 31.66
N VAL A 129 0.56 15.21 31.77
CA VAL A 129 1.58 14.97 30.73
C VAL A 129 0.93 14.49 29.43
N LEU A 130 -0.10 13.65 29.51
CA LEU A 130 -0.84 13.15 28.34
C LEU A 130 -1.52 14.31 27.59
N PHE A 131 -2.15 15.25 28.31
CA PHE A 131 -2.78 16.41 27.67
C PHE A 131 -1.77 17.27 26.90
N ILE A 132 -0.59 17.54 27.48
CA ILE A 132 0.49 18.29 26.82
C ILE A 132 0.99 17.54 25.59
N LEU A 133 1.27 16.24 25.73
CA LEU A 133 1.73 15.43 24.61
C LEU A 133 0.69 15.35 23.51
N GLU A 134 -0.59 15.17 23.84
CA GLU A 134 -1.67 15.12 22.86
C GLU A 134 -1.79 16.40 22.05
N PHE A 135 -1.68 17.56 22.71
CA PHE A 135 -1.61 18.84 22.00
C PHE A 135 -0.42 18.90 21.03
N VAL A 136 0.77 18.51 21.49
CA VAL A 136 1.97 18.42 20.63
C VAL A 136 1.74 17.45 19.46
N MET A 137 1.13 16.29 19.69
CA MET A 137 0.83 15.30 18.65
C MET A 137 -0.09 15.88 17.57
N ILE A 138 -1.14 16.60 17.96
CA ILE A 138 -2.10 17.18 17.01
C ILE A 138 -1.41 18.21 16.13
N VAL A 139 -0.54 19.06 16.71
CA VAL A 139 0.22 20.04 15.93
C VAL A 139 1.18 19.33 14.98
N VAL A 140 1.98 18.38 15.46
CA VAL A 140 2.96 17.64 14.64
C VAL A 140 2.27 16.87 13.52
N PHE A 141 1.16 16.17 13.79
CA PHE A 141 0.44 15.38 12.78
C PHE A 141 -0.41 16.19 11.85
N GLY A 142 -1.02 17.27 12.32
CA GLY A 142 -1.70 18.24 11.45
C GLY A 142 -0.71 18.78 10.43
N LEU A 143 0.44 19.29 10.89
CA LEU A 143 1.49 19.80 10.01
C LEU A 143 2.01 18.70 9.06
N GLU A 144 2.31 17.50 9.56
CA GLU A 144 2.75 16.39 8.70
C GLU A 144 1.70 16.07 7.62
N TYR A 145 0.41 16.02 7.97
CA TYR A 145 -0.67 15.72 7.03
C TYR A 145 -0.78 16.78 5.93
N PHE A 146 -0.76 18.06 6.29
CA PHE A 146 -0.81 19.16 5.32
C PHE A 146 0.42 19.18 4.42
N ILE A 147 1.62 19.05 4.99
CA ILE A 147 2.88 18.99 4.24
C ILE A 147 2.85 17.78 3.29
N ARG A 148 2.31 16.63 3.70
CA ARG A 148 2.21 15.43 2.87
C ARG A 148 1.27 15.64 1.67
N ILE A 149 0.08 16.21 1.88
CA ILE A 149 -0.85 16.52 0.78
C ILE A 149 -0.25 17.53 -0.19
N TRP A 150 0.40 18.57 0.35
CA TRP A 150 1.09 19.57 -0.48
C TRP A 150 2.24 18.93 -1.27
N ALA A 151 3.06 18.11 -0.63
CA ALA A 151 4.19 17.42 -1.25
C ALA A 151 3.75 16.42 -2.32
N ALA A 152 2.60 15.75 -2.17
CA ALA A 152 2.05 14.82 -3.16
C ALA A 152 1.83 15.44 -4.55
N GLY A 153 1.69 16.76 -4.63
CA GLY A 153 1.60 17.49 -5.89
C GLY A 153 2.87 17.45 -6.77
N CYS A 154 3.99 16.87 -6.30
CA CYS A 154 5.18 16.66 -7.12
C CYS A 154 4.97 15.56 -8.17
N CYS A 155 4.06 14.62 -7.92
CA CYS A 155 3.75 13.55 -8.87
C CYS A 155 2.75 14.04 -9.93
N CYS A 156 3.04 13.78 -11.20
CA CYS A 156 2.17 14.16 -12.32
C CYS A 156 0.73 13.62 -12.17
N ARG A 157 0.54 12.47 -11.50
CA ARG A 157 -0.77 11.85 -11.25
C ARG A 157 -1.64 12.57 -10.22
N TYR A 158 -1.06 13.39 -9.35
CA TYR A 158 -1.79 14.11 -8.29
C TYR A 158 -1.70 15.64 -8.44
N ARG A 159 -1.50 16.12 -9.68
CA ARG A 159 -1.41 17.54 -9.98
C ARG A 159 -2.80 18.21 -9.91
N GLY A 160 -2.85 19.44 -9.40
CA GLY A 160 -4.09 20.21 -9.22
C GLY A 160 -4.93 19.78 -8.02
N TRP A 161 -6.05 20.46 -7.81
CA TRP A 161 -6.95 20.21 -6.66
C TRP A 161 -7.59 18.81 -6.70
N GLN A 162 -8.10 18.39 -7.86
CA GLN A 162 -8.68 17.06 -8.05
C GLN A 162 -7.66 15.94 -7.83
N GLY A 163 -6.42 16.14 -8.26
CA GLY A 163 -5.32 15.20 -8.03
C GLY A 163 -4.96 15.05 -6.55
N ARG A 164 -4.94 16.15 -5.80
CA ARG A 164 -4.71 16.14 -4.35
C ARG A 164 -5.85 15.48 -3.59
N LEU A 165 -7.11 15.75 -3.97
CA LEU A 165 -8.27 15.08 -3.37
C LEU A 165 -8.24 13.56 -3.62
N LYS A 166 -7.84 13.14 -4.83
CA LYS A 166 -7.61 11.72 -5.14
C LYS A 166 -6.54 11.08 -4.25
N PHE A 167 -5.50 11.83 -3.88
CA PHE A 167 -4.50 11.36 -2.92
C PHE A 167 -5.06 11.25 -1.50
N ALA A 168 -5.84 12.24 -1.05
CA ALA A 168 -6.46 12.25 0.28
C ALA A 168 -7.45 11.09 0.50
N ARG A 169 -8.11 10.60 -0.56
CA ARG A 169 -9.04 9.44 -0.51
C ARG A 169 -8.35 8.07 -0.37
N LYS A 170 -7.02 8.01 -0.28
CA LYS A 170 -6.32 6.75 0.05
C LYS A 170 -6.64 6.32 1.48
N PRO A 171 -6.80 5.02 1.77
CA PRO A 171 -7.27 4.54 3.06
C PRO A 171 -6.44 5.05 4.24
N PHE A 172 -5.10 5.00 4.16
CA PHE A 172 -4.22 5.52 5.22
C PHE A 172 -4.30 7.05 5.40
N CYS A 173 -4.53 7.81 4.31
CA CYS A 173 -4.73 9.26 4.41
C CYS A 173 -6.09 9.61 5.02
N VAL A 174 -7.12 8.78 4.78
CA VAL A 174 -8.43 8.90 5.42
C VAL A 174 -8.31 8.59 6.91
N ILE A 175 -7.62 7.51 7.30
CA ILE A 175 -7.36 7.19 8.71
C ILE A 175 -6.66 8.35 9.43
N ASP A 176 -5.62 8.92 8.81
CA ASP A 176 -4.88 10.05 9.38
C ASP A 176 -5.78 11.29 9.57
N CYS A 177 -6.66 11.57 8.60
CA CYS A 177 -7.65 12.64 8.70
C CYS A 177 -8.67 12.40 9.81
N ILE A 178 -9.24 11.19 9.90
CA ILE A 178 -10.20 10.81 10.95
C ILE A 178 -9.55 10.97 12.32
N VAL A 179 -8.33 10.47 12.50
CA VAL A 179 -7.61 10.57 13.77
C VAL A 179 -7.31 12.04 14.12
N PHE A 180 -6.89 12.85 13.16
CA PHE A 180 -6.65 14.28 13.37
C PHE A 180 -7.92 15.03 13.79
N VAL A 181 -9.02 14.85 13.05
CA VAL A 181 -10.32 15.51 13.33
C VAL A 181 -10.88 15.04 14.69
N ALA A 182 -10.83 13.74 14.97
CA ALA A 182 -11.29 13.21 16.25
C ALA A 182 -10.47 13.76 17.43
N SER A 183 -9.15 13.89 17.27
CA SER A 183 -8.28 14.45 18.31
C SER A 183 -8.57 15.95 18.54
N LEU A 184 -8.81 16.72 17.46
CA LEU A 184 -9.18 18.13 17.56
C LEU A 184 -10.54 18.32 18.24
N ALA A 185 -11.53 17.49 17.88
CA ALA A 185 -12.86 17.53 18.47
C ALA A 185 -12.82 17.29 19.99
N VAL A 186 -11.95 16.40 20.45
CA VAL A 186 -11.86 16.13 21.89
C VAL A 186 -11.17 17.27 22.65
N ILE A 187 -10.10 17.87 22.13
CA ILE A 187 -9.51 19.05 22.79
C ILE A 187 -10.54 20.18 22.87
N ALA A 188 -11.31 20.41 21.79
CA ALA A 188 -12.37 21.42 21.77
C ALA A 188 -13.50 21.12 22.79
N ALA A 189 -13.83 19.84 23.01
CA ALA A 189 -14.81 19.44 24.02
C ALA A 189 -14.26 19.53 25.45
N GLY A 190 -12.96 19.24 25.64
CA GLY A 190 -12.29 19.30 26.95
C GLY A 190 -12.18 20.71 27.51
N THR A 191 -12.03 21.73 26.65
CA THR A 191 -11.99 23.14 27.09
C THR A 191 -13.34 23.68 27.56
N GLN A 192 -14.46 23.06 27.17
CA GLN A 192 -15.80 23.48 27.60
C GLN A 192 -16.24 22.91 28.96
N GLY A 193 -15.36 22.16 29.66
CA GLY A 193 -15.61 21.70 31.04
C GLY A 193 -16.81 20.76 31.20
N ASN A 194 -17.35 20.22 30.10
CA ASN A 194 -18.55 19.41 30.11
C ASN A 194 -18.25 18.05 30.77
N ILE A 195 -19.21 17.45 31.49
CA ILE A 195 -19.08 16.16 32.20
C ILE A 195 -18.78 15.01 31.21
N PHE A 196 -19.10 15.22 29.94
CA PHE A 196 -18.67 14.37 28.81
C PHE A 196 -17.16 14.33 28.59
N ALA A 197 -16.38 15.28 29.11
CA ALA A 197 -14.93 15.35 28.94
C ALA A 197 -14.22 14.14 29.57
N THR A 198 -14.66 13.65 30.74
CA THR A 198 -14.05 12.47 31.38
C THR A 198 -14.33 11.18 30.62
N SER A 199 -15.55 11.01 30.10
CA SER A 199 -15.91 9.89 29.21
C SER A 199 -15.19 9.98 27.85
N ALA A 200 -15.06 11.18 27.28
CA ALA A 200 -14.34 11.41 26.03
C ALA A 200 -12.83 11.15 26.16
N LEU A 201 -12.22 11.52 27.30
CA LEU A 201 -10.83 11.18 27.63
C LEU A 201 -10.59 9.66 27.67
N ARG A 202 -11.57 8.88 28.13
CA ARG A 202 -11.48 7.41 28.13
C ARG A 202 -11.53 6.83 26.71
N SER A 203 -12.40 7.36 25.84
CA SER A 203 -12.48 6.96 24.43
C SER A 203 -11.30 7.46 23.58
N MET A 204 -10.60 8.53 23.98
CA MET A 204 -9.37 9.00 23.32
C MET A 204 -8.22 8.00 23.36
N ARG A 205 -8.16 7.17 24.41
CA ARG A 205 -7.14 6.11 24.53
C ARG A 205 -7.19 5.15 23.33
N PHE A 206 -8.38 4.89 22.80
CA PHE A 206 -8.55 4.06 21.61
C PHE A 206 -8.06 4.74 20.32
N LEU A 207 -8.22 6.07 20.19
CA LEU A 207 -7.70 6.83 19.05
C LEU A 207 -6.15 6.79 18.98
N GLN A 208 -5.47 6.63 20.12
CA GLN A 208 -4.02 6.48 20.15
C GLN A 208 -3.55 5.18 19.50
N ILE A 209 -4.29 4.09 19.67
CA ILE A 209 -4.00 2.82 19.01
C ILE A 209 -4.12 2.98 17.49
N LEU A 210 -5.12 3.72 17.00
CA LEU A 210 -5.25 4.04 15.57
C LEU A 210 -4.06 4.85 15.03
N ARG A 211 -3.41 5.70 15.87
CA ARG A 211 -2.18 6.43 15.49
C ARG A 211 -0.99 5.51 15.24
N MET A 212 -0.98 4.29 15.79
CA MET A 212 0.07 3.29 15.52
C MET A 212 -0.15 2.60 14.15
N VAL A 213 -1.41 2.35 13.79
CA VAL A 213 -1.78 1.66 12.54
C VAL A 213 -1.27 2.41 11.29
N ARG A 214 -1.27 3.74 11.32
CA ARG A 214 -0.79 4.56 10.19
C ARG A 214 0.74 4.55 10.00
N MET A 215 1.51 3.96 10.92
CA MET A 215 2.96 3.77 10.75
C MET A 215 3.25 2.92 9.49
N ASP A 216 2.35 2.01 9.10
CA ASP A 216 2.42 1.32 7.81
C ASP A 216 1.82 2.17 6.67
N ARG A 217 2.50 3.27 6.33
CA ARG A 217 2.02 4.30 5.40
C ARG A 217 1.66 3.79 4.00
N ARG A 218 2.34 2.75 3.50
CA ARG A 218 2.10 2.20 2.14
C ARG A 218 1.25 0.94 2.14
N GLY A 219 0.86 0.45 3.32
CA GLY A 219 0.28 -0.87 3.50
C GLY A 219 1.20 -1.96 2.95
N GLY A 220 2.52 -1.77 3.06
CA GLY A 220 3.49 -2.71 2.49
C GLY A 220 3.41 -4.04 3.22
N THR A 221 3.33 -3.99 4.55
CA THR A 221 3.16 -5.15 5.41
C THR A 221 1.84 -5.83 5.15
N TRP A 222 0.74 -5.07 5.07
CA TRP A 222 -0.60 -5.60 4.76
C TRP A 222 -0.69 -6.24 3.37
N LYS A 223 -0.06 -5.64 2.35
CA LYS A 223 0.03 -6.23 1.00
C LYS A 223 0.88 -7.50 0.99
N LEU A 224 1.99 -7.50 1.72
CA LEU A 224 2.86 -8.67 1.83
C LEU A 224 2.11 -9.83 2.50
N LEU A 225 1.54 -9.56 3.68
CA LEU A 225 0.73 -10.50 4.46
C LEU A 225 -0.44 -11.01 3.63
N GLY A 226 -1.26 -10.12 3.07
CA GLY A 226 -2.41 -10.49 2.24
C GLY A 226 -2.01 -11.33 1.03
N SER A 227 -0.86 -11.05 0.43
CA SER A 227 -0.36 -11.84 -0.71
C SER A 227 0.19 -13.21 -0.28
N VAL A 228 0.75 -13.38 0.92
CA VAL A 228 1.15 -14.70 1.46
C VAL A 228 -0.10 -15.50 1.85
N VAL A 229 -1.04 -14.88 2.56
CA VAL A 229 -2.33 -15.48 2.94
C VAL A 229 -3.10 -15.93 1.71
N TYR A 230 -3.16 -15.10 0.65
CA TYR A 230 -3.84 -15.46 -0.59
C TYR A 230 -3.16 -16.64 -1.29
N ALA A 231 -1.83 -16.66 -1.36
CA ALA A 231 -1.06 -17.75 -1.97
C ALA A 231 -1.31 -19.09 -1.26
N HIS A 232 -1.37 -19.08 0.08
CA HIS A 232 -1.59 -20.27 0.91
C HIS A 232 -3.03 -20.39 1.42
N SER A 233 -4.00 -19.77 0.73
CA SER A 233 -5.39 -19.68 1.21
C SER A 233 -6.06 -21.04 1.38
N LYS A 234 -5.80 -21.98 0.45
CA LYS A 234 -6.36 -23.34 0.51
C LYS A 234 -5.83 -24.14 1.71
N GLU A 235 -4.54 -24.02 1.99
CA GLU A 235 -3.88 -24.70 3.12
C GLU A 235 -4.38 -24.12 4.46
N LEU A 236 -4.48 -22.79 4.54
CA LEU A 236 -5.01 -22.10 5.72
C LEU A 236 -6.48 -22.44 5.98
N ILE A 237 -7.33 -22.41 4.95
CA ILE A 237 -8.75 -22.76 5.09
C ILE A 237 -8.90 -24.22 5.53
N THR A 238 -8.13 -25.15 4.96
CA THR A 238 -8.15 -26.55 5.37
C THR A 238 -7.74 -26.74 6.83
N ALA A 239 -6.66 -26.08 7.26
CA ALA A 239 -6.19 -26.15 8.65
C ALA A 239 -7.22 -25.57 9.63
N TRP A 240 -7.81 -24.41 9.30
CA TRP A 240 -8.87 -23.80 10.11
C TRP A 240 -10.13 -24.67 10.16
N TYR A 241 -10.56 -25.23 9.03
CA TYR A 241 -11.73 -26.09 8.96
C TYR A 241 -11.57 -27.34 9.81
N ILE A 242 -10.45 -28.06 9.67
CA ILE A 242 -10.19 -29.28 10.45
C ILE A 242 -9.99 -28.93 11.93
N GLY A 243 -9.25 -27.85 12.25
CA GLY A 243 -9.06 -27.39 13.62
C GLY A 243 -10.38 -27.04 14.30
N PHE A 244 -11.26 -26.30 13.62
CA PHE A 244 -12.57 -25.95 14.14
C PHE A 244 -13.48 -27.18 14.31
N LEU A 245 -13.43 -28.13 13.38
CA LEU A 245 -14.15 -29.40 13.51
C LEU A 245 -13.69 -30.16 14.77
N VAL A 246 -12.38 -30.31 14.96
CA VAL A 246 -11.79 -30.93 16.15
C VAL A 246 -12.20 -30.19 17.43
N LEU A 247 -12.20 -28.86 17.43
CA LEU A 247 -12.65 -28.05 18.57
C LEU A 247 -14.09 -28.37 18.97
N ILE A 248 -15.01 -28.38 18.00
CA ILE A 248 -16.43 -28.66 18.25
C ILE A 248 -16.63 -30.10 18.75
N PHE A 249 -16.01 -31.08 18.10
CA PHE A 249 -16.11 -32.48 18.53
C PHE A 249 -15.50 -32.71 19.93
N ALA A 250 -14.31 -32.18 20.19
CA ALA A 250 -13.64 -32.31 21.48
C ALA A 250 -14.47 -31.69 22.60
N SER A 251 -14.96 -30.46 22.39
CA SER A 251 -15.76 -29.73 23.38
C SER A 251 -17.08 -30.45 23.64
N PHE A 252 -17.73 -31.00 22.62
CA PHE A 252 -18.98 -31.74 22.78
C PHE A 252 -18.80 -33.05 23.54
N LEU A 253 -17.78 -33.84 23.19
CA LEU A 253 -17.53 -35.13 23.83
C LEU A 253 -17.08 -34.97 25.29
N VAL A 254 -16.22 -33.99 25.58
CA VAL A 254 -15.82 -33.71 26.97
C VAL A 254 -16.98 -33.13 27.78
N TYR A 255 -17.83 -32.31 27.18
CA TYR A 255 -19.06 -31.85 27.84
C TYR A 255 -19.94 -33.03 28.24
N LEU A 256 -20.22 -33.97 27.33
CA LEU A 256 -21.03 -35.15 27.66
C LEU A 256 -20.38 -36.03 28.75
N ALA A 257 -19.06 -36.12 28.80
CA ALA A 257 -18.34 -36.89 29.81
C ALA A 257 -18.32 -36.21 31.20
N GLU A 258 -18.34 -34.88 31.24
CA GLU A 258 -18.13 -34.11 32.47
C GLU A 258 -19.41 -33.47 33.04
N LYS A 259 -20.48 -33.32 32.23
CA LYS A 259 -21.70 -32.57 32.59
C LYS A 259 -22.32 -32.97 33.92
N ASP A 260 -22.36 -34.26 34.22
CA ASP A 260 -23.04 -34.77 35.42
C ASP A 260 -22.14 -34.79 36.67
N ASN A 261 -20.81 -34.76 36.47
CA ASN A 261 -19.82 -34.96 37.53
C ASN A 261 -19.02 -33.70 37.89
N ASN A 262 -19.12 -32.65 37.08
CA ASN A 262 -18.28 -31.47 37.19
C ASN A 262 -19.08 -30.19 36.93
N SER A 263 -19.18 -29.34 37.97
CA SER A 263 -19.82 -28.03 37.90
C SER A 263 -19.12 -27.06 36.93
N ASP A 264 -17.88 -27.35 36.55
CA ASP A 264 -17.10 -26.53 35.62
C ASP A 264 -17.65 -26.64 34.18
N PHE A 265 -18.39 -27.71 33.85
CA PHE A 265 -18.96 -28.01 32.53
C PHE A 265 -20.50 -28.02 32.54
N ASN A 266 -21.12 -27.01 33.16
CA ASN A 266 -22.59 -26.89 33.23
C ASN A 266 -23.25 -26.65 31.86
N THR A 267 -22.61 -25.85 31.01
CA THR A 267 -23.13 -25.53 29.67
C THR A 267 -22.16 -25.97 28.58
N TYR A 268 -22.69 -26.20 27.38
CA TYR A 268 -21.85 -26.46 26.21
C TYR A 268 -20.90 -25.27 25.91
N ALA A 269 -21.32 -24.05 26.22
CA ALA A 269 -20.47 -22.86 26.08
C ALA A 269 -19.24 -22.91 27.00
N ASP A 270 -19.38 -23.44 28.23
CA ASP A 270 -18.27 -23.63 29.15
C ASP A 270 -17.25 -24.63 28.63
N SER A 271 -17.72 -25.71 28.01
CA SER A 271 -16.85 -26.70 27.36
C SER A 271 -16.15 -26.13 26.13
N LEU A 272 -16.83 -25.30 25.35
CA LEU A 272 -16.26 -24.66 24.17
C LEU A 272 -15.19 -23.61 24.54
N TRP A 273 -15.38 -22.89 25.66
CA TRP A 273 -14.34 -22.07 26.27
C TRP A 273 -13.12 -22.91 26.65
N TRP A 274 -13.33 -23.99 27.40
CA TRP A 274 -12.26 -24.92 27.79
C TRP A 274 -11.50 -25.48 26.59
N GLY A 275 -12.23 -25.95 25.56
CA GLY A 275 -11.65 -26.48 24.33
C GLY A 275 -10.82 -25.44 23.59
N THR A 276 -11.28 -24.18 23.53
CA THR A 276 -10.54 -23.08 22.90
C THR A 276 -9.24 -22.80 23.66
N ILE A 277 -9.28 -22.67 24.99
CA ILE A 277 -8.11 -22.40 25.83
C ILE A 277 -7.10 -23.57 25.80
N THR A 278 -7.60 -24.80 25.71
CA THR A 278 -6.76 -26.01 25.66
C THR A 278 -6.11 -26.19 24.28
N LEU A 279 -6.87 -26.10 23.18
CA LEU A 279 -6.33 -26.29 21.83
C LEU A 279 -5.43 -25.16 21.36
N THR A 280 -5.61 -23.95 21.91
CA THR A 280 -4.68 -22.82 21.70
C THR A 280 -3.47 -22.85 22.63
N THR A 281 -3.32 -23.88 23.46
CA THR A 281 -2.20 -24.08 24.40
C THR A 281 -2.03 -22.97 25.44
N ILE A 282 -3.10 -22.21 25.74
CA ILE A 282 -3.09 -21.18 26.79
C ILE A 282 -3.12 -21.83 28.17
N GLY A 283 -4.09 -22.74 28.38
CA GLY A 283 -4.17 -23.56 29.60
C GLY A 283 -4.30 -22.78 30.91
N TYR A 284 -5.30 -21.89 31.04
CA TYR A 284 -5.53 -21.14 32.28
C TYR A 284 -5.73 -22.02 33.53
N GLY A 285 -6.28 -23.22 33.36
CA GLY A 285 -6.54 -24.17 34.46
C GLY A 285 -7.80 -23.86 35.28
N ASP A 286 -8.60 -22.88 34.86
CA ASP A 286 -9.89 -22.50 35.46
C ASP A 286 -10.96 -23.58 35.30
N LYS A 287 -10.96 -24.31 34.17
CA LYS A 287 -11.83 -25.46 33.92
C LYS A 287 -10.99 -26.64 33.50
N THR A 288 -11.18 -27.79 34.14
CA THR A 288 -10.43 -29.02 33.80
C THR A 288 -11.31 -30.26 33.96
N PRO A 289 -11.21 -31.25 33.04
CA PRO A 289 -11.96 -32.50 33.18
C PRO A 289 -11.47 -33.30 34.39
N ARG A 290 -12.42 -33.72 35.24
CA ARG A 290 -12.14 -34.46 36.47
C ARG A 290 -12.32 -35.96 36.28
N THR A 291 -13.26 -36.37 35.43
CA THR A 291 -13.52 -37.78 35.16
C THR A 291 -12.39 -38.40 34.34
N TRP A 292 -12.12 -39.69 34.56
CA TRP A 292 -11.12 -40.42 33.78
C TRP A 292 -11.44 -40.42 32.27
N GLN A 293 -12.73 -40.59 31.92
CA GLN A 293 -13.20 -40.59 30.53
C GLN A 293 -13.00 -39.22 29.88
N GLY A 294 -13.36 -38.13 30.57
CA GLY A 294 -13.14 -36.77 30.12
C GLY A 294 -11.66 -36.46 29.93
N ARG A 295 -10.79 -36.91 30.85
CA ARG A 295 -9.33 -36.76 30.72
C ARG A 295 -8.75 -37.53 29.54
N LEU A 296 -9.22 -38.77 29.29
CA LEU A 296 -8.76 -39.57 28.16
C LEU A 296 -9.17 -38.92 26.82
N LEU A 297 -10.42 -38.45 26.71
CA LEU A 297 -10.90 -37.71 25.55
C LEU A 297 -10.13 -36.41 25.35
N ALA A 298 -9.94 -35.64 26.43
CA ALA A 298 -9.18 -34.40 26.41
C ALA A 298 -7.74 -34.62 25.95
N ALA A 299 -7.05 -35.65 26.45
CA ALA A 299 -5.68 -35.97 26.05
C ALA A 299 -5.60 -36.32 24.56
N GLY A 300 -6.50 -37.17 24.06
CA GLY A 300 -6.54 -37.56 22.64
C GLY A 300 -6.80 -36.37 21.71
N PHE A 301 -7.81 -35.57 22.02
CA PHE A 301 -8.16 -34.39 21.21
C PHE A 301 -7.16 -33.24 21.36
N ALA A 302 -6.49 -33.09 22.50
CA ALA A 302 -5.43 -32.10 22.68
C ALA A 302 -4.27 -32.36 21.73
N LEU A 303 -3.79 -33.62 21.62
CA LEU A 303 -2.70 -33.98 20.71
C LEU A 303 -3.03 -33.65 19.25
N LEU A 304 -4.25 -33.98 18.81
CA LEU A 304 -4.71 -33.70 17.46
C LEU A 304 -4.95 -32.20 17.22
N GLY A 305 -5.73 -31.56 18.10
CA GLY A 305 -6.18 -30.19 17.90
C GLY A 305 -5.06 -29.16 18.01
N VAL A 306 -4.11 -29.33 18.96
CA VAL A 306 -2.94 -28.43 19.08
C VAL A 306 -2.12 -28.44 17.79
N SER A 307 -1.94 -29.61 17.17
CA SER A 307 -1.24 -29.73 15.90
C SER A 307 -1.89 -28.90 14.80
N PHE A 308 -3.22 -28.97 14.65
CA PHE A 308 -3.95 -28.21 13.63
C PHE A 308 -3.98 -26.69 13.89
N PHE A 309 -4.10 -26.26 15.15
CA PHE A 309 -4.06 -24.84 15.51
C PHE A 309 -2.66 -24.22 15.36
N ALA A 310 -1.59 -25.02 15.40
CA ALA A 310 -0.23 -24.58 15.13
C ALA A 310 0.09 -24.43 13.62
N LEU A 311 -0.61 -25.15 12.74
CA LEU A 311 -0.33 -25.14 11.29
C LEU A 311 -0.39 -23.75 10.63
N PRO A 312 -1.38 -22.87 10.91
CA PRO A 312 -1.42 -21.54 10.29
C PRO A 312 -0.15 -20.72 10.53
N ALA A 313 0.44 -20.80 11.73
CA ALA A 313 1.70 -20.13 12.04
C ALA A 313 2.86 -20.69 11.21
N GLY A 314 2.95 -22.02 11.08
CA GLY A 314 3.98 -22.70 10.27
C GLY A 314 3.86 -22.41 8.76
N ILE A 315 2.64 -22.43 8.23
CA ILE A 315 2.35 -22.13 6.81
C ILE A 315 2.70 -20.68 6.50
N LEU A 316 2.28 -19.73 7.35
CA LEU A 316 2.63 -18.31 7.15
C LEU A 316 4.14 -18.08 7.29
N GLY A 317 4.78 -18.69 8.29
CA GLY A 317 6.23 -18.57 8.51
C GLY A 317 7.05 -19.06 7.31
N SER A 318 6.74 -20.24 6.79
CA SER A 318 7.39 -20.78 5.58
C SER A 318 7.06 -19.96 4.32
N GLY A 319 5.82 -19.49 4.17
CA GLY A 319 5.40 -18.61 3.07
C GLY A 319 6.15 -17.28 3.06
N PHE A 320 6.42 -16.66 4.22
CA PHE A 320 7.26 -15.46 4.31
C PHE A 320 8.71 -15.76 3.95
N ALA A 321 9.29 -16.85 4.45
CA ALA A 321 10.67 -17.23 4.17
C ALA A 321 10.91 -17.44 2.65
N LEU A 322 10.02 -18.20 1.99
CA LEU A 322 10.08 -18.44 0.54
C LEU A 322 9.95 -17.13 -0.25
N LYS A 323 9.09 -16.21 0.19
CA LYS A 323 8.88 -14.94 -0.49
C LYS A 323 10.08 -14.00 -0.37
N VAL A 324 10.74 -13.99 0.79
CA VAL A 324 11.98 -13.23 0.99
C VAL A 324 13.10 -13.82 0.12
N GLN A 325 13.22 -15.14 0.06
CA GLN A 325 14.19 -15.83 -0.80
C GLN A 325 13.95 -15.53 -2.29
N GLU A 326 12.69 -15.56 -2.74
CA GLU A 326 12.31 -15.23 -4.11
C GLU A 326 12.62 -13.76 -4.45
N GLN A 327 12.36 -12.84 -3.52
CA GLN A 327 12.72 -11.43 -3.69
C GLN A 327 14.23 -11.22 -3.79
N HIS A 328 15.02 -11.96 -3.00
CA HIS A 328 16.48 -11.91 -3.10
C HIS A 328 16.94 -12.38 -4.48
N ARG A 329 16.42 -13.50 -4.96
CA ARG A 329 16.70 -14.03 -6.30
C ARG A 329 16.32 -13.03 -7.41
N GLN A 330 15.20 -12.33 -7.26
CA GLN A 330 14.74 -11.31 -8.21
C GLN A 330 15.62 -10.04 -8.21
N LYS A 331 16.24 -9.67 -7.09
CA LYS A 331 17.18 -8.53 -7.03
C LYS A 331 18.45 -8.76 -7.86
N HIS A 332 18.84 -10.02 -8.10
CA HIS A 332 19.96 -10.37 -8.97
C HIS A 332 19.65 -10.25 -10.47
N PHE A 333 18.42 -9.87 -10.88
CA PHE A 333 18.08 -9.71 -12.29
C PHE A 333 18.33 -8.28 -12.82
N GLU A 334 19.60 -7.97 -13.11
CA GLU A 334 19.96 -6.87 -14.03
C GLU A 334 19.36 -7.06 -15.44
N LYS A 335 18.97 -8.30 -15.78
CA LYS A 335 18.39 -8.69 -17.07
C LYS A 335 17.07 -7.99 -17.43
N ARG A 336 16.36 -7.35 -16.48
CA ARG A 336 15.10 -6.62 -16.78
C ARG A 336 15.31 -5.23 -17.39
N ARG A 337 16.55 -4.70 -17.38
CA ARG A 337 16.83 -3.35 -17.91
C ARG A 337 16.67 -3.28 -19.44
N MET A 338 17.17 -4.29 -20.17
CA MET A 338 17.08 -4.33 -21.64
C MET A 338 15.65 -4.49 -22.17
N PRO A 339 14.81 -5.44 -21.68
CA PRO A 339 13.41 -5.53 -22.10
C PRO A 339 12.61 -4.26 -21.83
N ALA A 340 12.83 -3.60 -20.69
CA ALA A 340 12.17 -2.34 -20.36
C ALA A 340 12.57 -1.21 -21.32
N ALA A 341 13.87 -1.11 -21.65
CA ALA A 341 14.36 -0.13 -22.63
C ALA A 341 13.76 -0.40 -24.02
N ASN A 342 13.73 -1.66 -24.47
CA ASN A 342 13.15 -2.04 -25.75
C ASN A 342 11.66 -1.70 -25.83
N LEU A 343 10.90 -1.92 -24.75
CA LEU A 343 9.48 -1.57 -24.69
C LEU A 343 9.26 -0.06 -24.84
N ILE A 344 10.06 0.76 -24.15
CA ILE A 344 9.98 2.23 -24.26
C ILE A 344 10.29 2.68 -25.69
N GLN A 345 11.34 2.12 -26.30
CA GLN A 345 11.71 2.45 -27.67
C GLN A 345 10.62 2.01 -28.66
N ALA A 346 10.04 0.82 -28.50
CA ALA A 346 8.95 0.34 -29.34
C ALA A 346 7.68 1.19 -29.21
N ALA A 347 7.30 1.56 -27.97
CA ALA A 347 6.17 2.45 -27.71
C ALA A 347 6.37 3.84 -28.35
N TRP A 348 7.58 4.38 -28.29
CA TRP A 348 7.90 5.65 -28.96
C TRP A 348 7.83 5.53 -30.48
N ARG A 349 8.37 4.44 -31.06
CA ARG A 349 8.27 4.19 -32.51
C ARG A 349 6.82 4.11 -32.96
N LEU A 350 5.96 3.39 -32.23
CA LEU A 350 4.52 3.33 -32.51
C LEU A 350 3.82 4.69 -32.39
N TYR A 351 4.21 5.51 -31.42
CA TYR A 351 3.66 6.86 -31.29
C TYR A 351 4.06 7.77 -32.47
N SER A 352 5.31 7.64 -32.94
CA SER A 352 5.83 8.43 -34.07
C SER A 352 5.30 8.02 -35.44
N THR A 353 4.64 6.86 -35.57
CA THR A 353 4.04 6.41 -36.83
C THR A 353 2.66 7.00 -37.12
N ASP A 354 2.07 7.76 -36.19
CA ASP A 354 0.79 8.46 -36.44
C ASP A 354 0.98 9.57 -37.49
N ALA A 355 0.16 9.54 -38.54
CA ALA A 355 0.19 10.49 -39.66
C ALA A 355 -0.01 11.96 -39.22
N LYS A 356 -0.61 12.18 -38.05
CA LYS A 356 -0.75 13.52 -37.44
C LYS A 356 0.58 14.12 -36.97
N HIS A 357 1.60 13.29 -36.74
CA HIS A 357 2.92 13.72 -36.27
C HIS A 357 3.96 13.68 -37.39
N SER A 358 3.64 14.25 -38.56
CA SER A 358 4.52 14.29 -39.74
C SER A 358 5.89 14.97 -39.51
N TYR A 359 6.02 15.77 -38.45
CA TYR A 359 7.28 16.39 -38.03
C TYR A 359 8.26 15.42 -37.35
N LEU A 360 7.81 14.23 -36.93
CA LEU A 360 8.66 13.20 -36.31
C LEU A 360 9.31 12.32 -37.38
N THR A 361 10.21 12.92 -38.17
CA THR A 361 10.82 12.28 -39.34
C THR A 361 11.86 11.21 -39.01
N ALA A 362 12.45 11.23 -37.79
CA ALA A 362 13.55 10.33 -37.42
C ALA A 362 13.20 8.84 -37.53
N THR A 363 11.95 8.45 -37.24
CA THR A 363 11.51 7.06 -37.38
C THR A 363 11.35 6.67 -38.85
N TRP A 364 10.78 7.55 -39.67
CA TRP A 364 10.58 7.33 -41.09
C TRP A 364 11.90 7.29 -41.87
N TYR A 365 12.84 8.20 -41.58
CA TYR A 365 14.20 8.17 -42.15
C TYR A 365 14.91 6.84 -41.93
N PHE A 366 14.74 6.21 -40.77
CA PHE A 366 15.33 4.91 -40.50
C PHE A 366 14.74 3.80 -41.40
N TYR A 367 13.42 3.77 -41.57
CA TYR A 367 12.77 2.80 -42.46
C TYR A 367 13.04 3.07 -43.94
N ASP A 368 13.03 4.34 -44.35
CA ASP A 368 13.37 4.76 -45.72
C ASP A 368 14.81 4.39 -46.07
N SER A 369 15.74 4.48 -45.12
CA SER A 369 17.13 4.04 -45.31
C SER A 369 17.31 2.51 -45.40
N MET A 370 16.34 1.74 -44.91
CA MET A 370 16.34 0.27 -44.99
C MET A 370 15.62 -0.26 -46.22
N LEU A 371 14.77 0.55 -46.87
CA LEU A 371 14.16 0.16 -48.12
C LEU A 371 15.26 0.11 -49.20
N PRO A 372 15.42 -1.01 -49.93
CA PRO A 372 16.34 -1.06 -51.04
C PRO A 372 15.94 0.06 -52.01
N SER A 373 16.92 0.86 -52.44
CA SER A 373 16.72 1.85 -53.49
C SER A 373 16.26 1.11 -54.75
N PHE A 374 14.95 1.02 -54.95
CA PHE A 374 14.39 0.63 -56.23
C PHE A 374 14.73 1.77 -57.18
N ARG A 375 15.81 1.55 -57.93
CA ARG A 375 16.29 2.39 -59.01
C ARG A 375 16.00 1.69 -60.32
#